data_AF-A0A5C2HHH1-F1
#
_entry.id   AF-A0A5C2HHH1-F1
#
_cell.length_a   1.000
_cell.length_b   1.000
_cell.length_c   1.000
_cell.angle_alpha   90.00
_cell.angle_beta   90.00
_cell.angle_gamma   90.00
#
_symmetry.space_group_name_H-M   'P 1'
#
loop_
_entity.id
_entity.type
_entity.pdbx_description
1 polymer ?
#
loop_
_entity_poly.entity_id
_entity_poly.type
_entity_poly.pdbx_seq_one_letter_code
_entity_poly.pdbx_strand_id
1 'polypeptide(L)'
;MLINAVQADIAPLNELVRFEQNIQSHRLTAAVRVTIDKKGKELQLWHDGTVFRGKIDRPLIHQLGGRAWGQSAYTTIEQRWNNLFQQDPRQLEQELSALFAQHELLIRYYRDSRGANQIYGVVTDKFVEVNQLAFRQQFLEQIRDNTALVPQSYGMKRNRSGDVIESFKFDMQGFQTEYRYGLIYAKNSGYDAYKVSWGRMVLICTNGLKAWRGTNFRWKHTREIDLTDFIQTTVNDGIGNQKWLEDRIGAARGHALNSGSMTELMGRLSLAKASIERVNSRLRVEANDVGYNEWALSQALTWLGNHERYISNWGKRQLIGLGTDILENSLDQVLSEESRRYVDGSYGLLLPQDFRRAA
;
A
#
# COMPACT_ATOMS: atom_id res chain seq x y z
N MET A 1 -32.35 0.48 -21.11
CA MET A 1 -32.03 1.86 -20.70
C MET A 1 -30.57 1.84 -20.25
N LEU A 2 -29.70 2.55 -20.96
CA LEU A 2 -28.25 2.42 -20.93
C LEU A 2 -27.67 2.74 -19.54
N ILE A 3 -26.98 1.78 -18.94
CA ILE A 3 -26.10 2.03 -17.79
C ILE A 3 -24.91 2.80 -18.34
N ASN A 4 -24.84 4.10 -18.05
CA ASN A 4 -23.62 4.88 -18.18
C ASN A 4 -22.59 4.30 -17.22
N ALA A 5 -21.84 3.30 -17.67
CA ALA A 5 -20.57 2.96 -17.06
C ALA A 5 -19.72 4.21 -17.18
N VAL A 6 -19.44 4.86 -16.05
CA VAL A 6 -18.40 5.88 -15.96
C VAL A 6 -17.15 5.22 -16.54
N GLN A 7 -16.76 5.61 -17.76
CA GLN A 7 -15.45 5.26 -18.30
C GLN A 7 -14.45 5.85 -17.31
N ALA A 8 -13.91 5.01 -16.45
CA ALA A 8 -12.84 5.39 -15.55
C ALA A 8 -11.76 6.05 -16.40
N ASP A 9 -11.29 7.22 -15.97
CA ASP A 9 -10.22 7.93 -16.66
C ASP A 9 -8.95 7.06 -16.64
N ILE A 10 -8.70 6.39 -17.78
CA ILE A 10 -7.54 5.53 -17.99
C ILE A 10 -6.33 6.32 -18.54
N ALA A 11 -6.42 7.65 -18.67
CA ALA A 11 -5.36 8.48 -19.23
C ALA A 11 -4.00 8.26 -18.54
N PRO A 12 -3.87 8.16 -17.20
CA PRO A 12 -2.57 7.96 -16.57
C PRO A 12 -1.85 6.67 -16.99
N LEU A 13 -2.61 5.59 -17.20
CA LEU A 13 -2.07 4.30 -17.63
C LEU A 13 -1.70 4.31 -19.12
N ASN A 14 -2.53 4.94 -19.96
CA ASN A 14 -2.24 5.15 -21.37
C ASN A 14 -0.98 6.00 -21.57
N GLU A 15 -0.82 7.07 -20.79
CA GLU A 15 0.40 7.89 -20.79
C GLU A 15 1.63 7.07 -20.41
N LEU A 16 1.53 6.21 -19.39
CA LEU A 16 2.63 5.34 -18.98
C LEU A 16 3.02 4.38 -20.11
N VAL A 17 2.05 3.69 -20.72
CA VAL A 17 2.31 2.77 -21.83
C VAL A 17 2.90 3.49 -23.03
N ARG A 18 2.37 4.66 -23.40
CA ARG A 18 2.91 5.48 -24.50
C ARG A 18 4.33 5.95 -24.21
N PHE A 19 4.64 6.32 -22.97
CA PHE A 19 6.01 6.66 -22.59
C PHE A 19 6.92 5.45 -22.72
N GLU A 20 6.51 4.29 -22.20
CA GLU A 20 7.32 3.06 -22.19
C GLU A 20 7.62 2.52 -23.60
N GLN A 21 6.77 2.81 -24.59
CA GLN A 21 7.04 2.50 -26.01
C GLN A 21 8.29 3.20 -26.57
N ASN A 22 8.75 4.28 -25.94
CA ASN A 22 9.97 4.99 -26.35
C ASN A 22 11.23 4.50 -25.62
N ILE A 23 11.11 3.52 -24.72
CA ILE A 23 12.24 2.95 -23.99
C ILE A 23 13.00 1.99 -24.90
N GLN A 24 14.32 2.19 -24.95
CA GLN A 24 15.27 1.36 -25.65
C GLN A 24 16.09 0.56 -24.64
N SER A 25 16.60 -0.60 -25.05
CA SER A 25 17.51 -1.41 -24.24
C SER A 25 18.87 -1.49 -24.91
N HIS A 26 19.93 -1.29 -24.14
CA HIS A 26 21.32 -1.40 -24.58
C HIS A 26 22.05 -2.40 -23.71
N ARG A 27 22.62 -3.45 -24.33
CA ARG A 27 23.40 -4.47 -23.61
C ARG A 27 24.81 -3.94 -23.37
N LEU A 28 25.28 -4.08 -22.13
CA LEU A 28 26.63 -3.70 -21.75
C LEU A 28 27.54 -4.93 -21.88
N THR A 29 28.25 -5.04 -23.00
CA THR A 29 29.12 -6.18 -23.34
C THR A 29 30.61 -5.86 -23.17
N ALA A 30 30.96 -4.59 -23.02
CA ALA A 30 32.33 -4.11 -22.85
C ALA A 30 32.50 -3.38 -21.50
N ALA A 31 33.74 -2.95 -21.22
CA ALA A 31 34.04 -2.18 -20.02
C ALA A 31 33.24 -0.86 -20.01
N VAL A 32 32.41 -0.69 -18.98
CA VAL A 32 31.63 0.52 -18.76
C VAL A 32 32.45 1.47 -17.91
N ARG A 33 32.60 2.72 -18.36
CA ARG A 33 33.16 3.78 -17.52
C ARG A 33 32.02 4.53 -16.84
N VAL A 34 32.06 4.56 -15.52
CA VAL A 34 31.13 5.34 -14.69
C VAL A 34 31.77 6.66 -14.29
N THR A 35 31.02 7.75 -14.36
CA THR A 35 31.41 9.03 -13.77
C THR A 35 30.24 9.66 -13.03
N ILE A 36 30.50 10.24 -11.87
CA ILE A 36 29.50 10.94 -11.06
C ILE A 36 29.82 12.43 -11.07
N ASP A 37 28.81 13.27 -11.24
CA ASP A 37 29.01 14.72 -11.23
C ASP A 37 29.46 15.21 -9.84
N LYS A 38 30.13 16.37 -9.79
CA LYS A 38 30.68 16.92 -8.53
C LYS A 38 29.63 17.14 -7.45
N LYS A 39 28.35 17.26 -7.82
CA LYS A 39 27.24 17.47 -6.88
C LYS A 39 26.59 16.17 -6.42
N GLY A 40 26.96 15.02 -6.96
CA GLY A 40 26.38 13.72 -6.62
C GLY A 40 24.91 13.59 -7.03
N LYS A 41 24.50 14.33 -8.07
CA LYS A 41 23.13 14.38 -8.59
C LYS A 41 22.95 13.65 -9.91
N GLU A 42 24.02 13.47 -10.68
CA GLU A 42 23.97 12.79 -11.98
C GLU A 42 25.10 11.75 -12.07
N LEU A 43 24.75 10.59 -12.62
CA LEU A 43 25.66 9.51 -12.98
C LEU A 43 25.66 9.40 -14.51
N GLN A 44 26.84 9.24 -15.10
CA GLN A 44 27.01 8.97 -16.52
C GLN A 44 27.70 7.63 -16.73
N LEU A 45 27.13 6.82 -17.62
CA LEU A 45 27.69 5.55 -18.08
C LEU A 45 28.17 5.74 -19.52
N TRP A 46 29.46 5.52 -19.74
CA TRP A 46 30.09 5.54 -21.06
C TRP A 46 30.30 4.11 -21.54
N HIS A 47 29.72 3.76 -22.68
CA HIS A 47 29.86 2.45 -23.30
C HIS A 47 29.78 2.60 -24.82
N ASP A 48 30.77 2.08 -25.55
CA ASP A 48 30.86 2.12 -27.02
C ASP A 48 30.55 3.49 -27.64
N GLY A 49 31.17 4.54 -27.10
CA GLY A 49 30.97 5.93 -27.55
C GLY A 49 29.60 6.53 -27.22
N THR A 50 28.72 5.78 -26.57
CA THR A 50 27.40 6.23 -26.12
C THR A 50 27.45 6.64 -24.65
N VAL A 51 26.81 7.76 -24.33
CA VAL A 51 26.65 8.25 -22.95
C VAL A 51 25.21 8.08 -22.50
N PHE A 52 25.01 7.38 -21.40
CA PHE A 52 23.74 7.27 -20.70
C PHE A 52 23.79 8.08 -19.41
N ARG A 53 22.78 8.91 -19.15
CA ARG A 53 22.72 9.83 -18.01
C ARG A 53 21.61 9.41 -17.07
N GLY A 54 21.91 9.22 -15.79
CA GLY A 54 20.93 8.88 -14.76
C GLY A 54 20.95 9.90 -13.65
N LYS A 55 19.78 10.33 -13.20
CA LYS A 55 19.67 11.08 -11.95
C LYS A 55 20.02 10.13 -10.79
N ILE A 56 20.90 10.56 -9.89
CA ILE A 56 21.20 9.83 -8.67
C ILE A 56 20.00 10.01 -7.73
N ASP A 57 19.17 8.98 -7.69
CA ASP A 57 18.02 8.86 -6.81
C ASP A 57 17.98 7.48 -6.14
N ARG A 58 16.98 7.30 -5.28
CA ARG A 58 16.81 6.06 -4.53
C ARG A 58 16.75 4.80 -5.43
N PRO A 59 15.93 4.76 -6.50
CA PRO A 59 15.94 3.66 -7.46
C PRO A 59 17.33 3.32 -7.99
N LEU A 60 18.06 4.32 -8.53
CA LEU A 60 19.35 4.08 -9.15
C LEU A 60 20.40 3.60 -8.13
N ILE A 61 20.48 4.26 -6.97
CA ILE A 61 21.38 3.87 -5.87
C ILE A 61 21.10 2.43 -5.44
N HIS A 62 19.82 2.07 -5.26
CA HIS A 62 19.45 0.74 -4.80
C HIS A 62 19.73 -0.33 -5.86
N GLN A 63 19.41 -0.05 -7.14
CA GLN A 63 19.68 -1.00 -8.23
C GLN A 63 21.17 -1.28 -8.41
N LEU A 64 22.01 -0.24 -8.39
CA LEU A 64 23.44 -0.39 -8.60
C LEU A 64 24.14 -0.90 -7.35
N GLY A 65 23.94 -0.23 -6.21
CA GLY A 65 24.62 -0.56 -4.96
C GLY A 65 24.20 -1.91 -4.37
N GLY A 66 22.92 -2.29 -4.53
CA GLY A 66 22.45 -3.60 -4.07
C GLY A 66 23.16 -4.76 -4.78
N ARG A 67 23.49 -4.59 -6.06
CA ARG A 67 24.25 -5.57 -6.84
C ARG A 67 25.74 -5.49 -6.56
N ALA A 68 26.31 -4.29 -6.49
CA ALA A 68 27.74 -4.09 -6.27
C ALA A 68 28.20 -4.60 -4.89
N TRP A 69 27.32 -4.55 -3.89
CA TRP A 69 27.66 -4.85 -2.50
C TRP A 69 26.92 -6.04 -1.90
N GLY A 70 26.07 -6.72 -2.68
CA GLY A 70 25.31 -7.89 -2.23
C GLY A 70 24.34 -7.58 -1.07
N GLN A 71 23.86 -6.35 -0.96
CA GLN A 71 22.96 -5.90 0.10
C GLN A 71 21.54 -5.70 -0.43
N SER A 72 20.52 -6.00 0.38
CA SER A 72 19.11 -5.79 0.01
C SER A 72 18.45 -4.61 0.74
N ALA A 73 19.02 -4.18 1.87
CA ALA A 73 18.48 -3.07 2.67
C ALA A 73 18.96 -1.72 2.11
N TYR A 74 18.01 -0.89 1.68
CA TYR A 74 18.31 0.43 1.12
C TYR A 74 19.14 1.31 2.05
N THR A 75 18.85 1.32 3.35
CA THR A 75 19.55 2.18 4.32
C THR A 75 21.04 1.87 4.38
N THR A 76 21.42 0.59 4.34
CA THR A 76 22.81 0.15 4.32
C THR A 76 23.51 0.54 3.02
N ILE A 77 22.81 0.39 1.89
CA ILE A 77 23.30 0.76 0.56
C ILE A 77 23.52 2.27 0.48
N GLU A 78 22.52 3.07 0.89
CA GLU A 78 22.59 4.52 0.88
C GLU A 78 23.73 5.05 1.77
N GLN A 79 23.91 4.49 2.96
CA GLN A 79 25.03 4.84 3.83
C GLN A 79 26.38 4.58 3.17
N ARG A 80 26.57 3.38 2.58
CA ARG A 80 27.82 3.04 1.89
C ARG A 80 28.05 3.93 0.68
N TRP A 81 27.01 4.19 -0.12
CA TRP A 81 27.06 5.10 -1.27
C TRP A 81 27.52 6.50 -0.84
N ASN A 82 26.89 7.06 0.18
CA ASN A 82 27.21 8.40 0.66
C ASN A 82 28.63 8.49 1.25
N ASN A 83 29.05 7.47 2.00
CA ASN A 83 30.40 7.41 2.55
C ASN A 83 31.46 7.37 1.44
N LEU A 84 31.29 6.49 0.44
CA LEU A 84 32.21 6.41 -0.70
C LEU A 84 32.20 7.72 -1.51
N PHE A 85 31.03 8.29 -1.80
CA PHE A 85 30.96 9.55 -2.53
C PHE A 85 31.62 10.73 -1.79
N GLN A 86 31.56 10.76 -0.46
CA GLN A 86 32.17 11.84 0.33
C GLN A 86 33.68 11.67 0.51
N GLN A 87 34.14 10.43 0.68
CA GLN A 87 35.54 10.13 1.01
C GLN A 87 36.40 9.90 -0.24
N ASP A 88 35.90 9.09 -1.17
CA ASP A 88 36.59 8.76 -2.42
C ASP A 88 35.58 8.50 -3.56
N PRO A 89 35.12 9.58 -4.25
CA PRO A 89 34.23 9.44 -5.40
C PRO A 89 34.80 8.53 -6.49
N ARG A 90 36.13 8.46 -6.66
CA ARG A 90 36.75 7.63 -7.69
C ARG A 90 36.64 6.15 -7.33
N GLN A 91 36.78 5.80 -6.06
CA GLN A 91 36.51 4.44 -5.59
C GLN A 91 35.05 4.05 -5.87
N LEU A 92 34.08 4.93 -5.62
CA LEU A 92 32.68 4.67 -5.96
C LEU A 92 32.52 4.41 -7.47
N GLU A 93 33.08 5.28 -8.32
CA GLU A 93 33.05 5.11 -9.78
C GLU A 93 33.68 3.77 -10.23
N GLN A 94 34.77 3.35 -9.60
CA GLN A 94 35.44 2.07 -9.88
C GLN A 94 34.60 0.87 -9.45
N GLU A 95 34.05 0.88 -8.23
CA GLU A 95 33.16 -0.20 -7.75
C GLU A 95 31.93 -0.35 -8.65
N LEU A 96 31.35 0.77 -9.09
CA LEU A 96 30.23 0.77 -10.04
C LEU A 96 30.64 0.35 -11.45
N SER A 97 31.86 0.65 -11.90
CA SER A 97 32.36 0.18 -13.20
C SER A 97 32.58 -1.34 -13.17
N ALA A 98 33.12 -1.87 -12.07
CA ALA A 98 33.35 -3.30 -11.87
C ALA A 98 32.04 -4.11 -11.84
N LEU A 99 30.96 -3.54 -11.31
CA LEU A 99 29.62 -4.14 -11.35
C LEU A 99 29.22 -4.59 -12.76
N PHE A 100 29.44 -3.73 -13.76
CA PHE A 100 29.05 -4.02 -15.14
C PHE A 100 29.94 -5.07 -15.82
N ALA A 101 31.13 -5.33 -15.30
CA ALA A 101 31.98 -6.42 -15.75
C ALA A 101 31.59 -7.78 -15.13
N GLN A 102 30.97 -7.75 -13.94
CA GLN A 102 30.62 -8.97 -13.18
C GLN A 102 29.21 -9.49 -13.49
N HIS A 103 28.34 -8.64 -14.04
CA HIS A 103 26.95 -8.97 -14.30
C HIS A 103 26.55 -8.62 -15.73
N GLU A 104 25.83 -9.52 -16.40
CA GLU A 104 25.18 -9.22 -17.66
C GLU A 104 24.00 -8.26 -17.43
N LEU A 105 24.24 -6.97 -17.66
CA LEU A 105 23.29 -5.90 -17.43
C LEU A 105 22.85 -5.23 -18.75
N LEU A 106 21.59 -4.84 -18.76
CA LEU A 106 20.94 -4.06 -19.81
C LEU A 106 20.61 -2.69 -19.22
N ILE A 107 21.03 -1.63 -19.91
CA ILE A 107 20.56 -0.27 -19.64
C ILE A 107 19.29 -0.04 -20.42
N ARG A 108 18.22 0.27 -19.71
CA ARG A 108 16.98 0.78 -20.29
C ARG A 108 17.05 2.29 -20.29
N TYR A 109 16.82 2.93 -21.43
CA TYR A 109 16.95 4.37 -21.58
C TYR A 109 15.95 4.95 -22.57
N TYR A 110 15.73 6.26 -22.52
CA TYR A 110 14.97 7.01 -23.53
C TYR A 110 15.75 8.25 -23.96
N ARG A 111 15.41 8.79 -25.13
CA ARG A 111 15.97 10.08 -25.57
C ARG A 111 15.08 11.21 -25.07
N ASP A 112 15.67 12.16 -24.34
CA ASP A 112 14.95 13.37 -23.95
C ASP A 112 14.77 14.34 -25.13
N SER A 113 14.09 15.46 -24.89
CA SER A 113 13.86 16.49 -25.92
C SER A 113 15.13 17.15 -26.45
N ARG A 114 16.29 16.94 -25.80
CA ARG A 114 17.61 17.41 -26.24
C ARG A 114 18.41 16.30 -26.93
N GLY A 115 17.83 15.12 -27.11
CA GLY A 115 18.47 13.95 -27.72
C GLY A 115 19.43 13.20 -26.80
N ALA A 116 19.50 13.53 -25.50
CA ALA A 116 20.37 12.83 -24.56
C ALA A 116 19.73 11.51 -24.11
N ASN A 117 20.54 10.44 -23.99
CA ASN A 117 20.07 9.15 -23.51
C ASN A 117 19.94 9.17 -21.99
N GLN A 118 18.71 9.20 -21.49
CA GLN A 118 18.38 9.20 -20.07
C GLN A 118 18.13 7.78 -19.58
N ILE A 119 18.83 7.37 -18.54
CA ILE A 119 18.67 6.07 -17.88
C ILE A 119 17.28 6.02 -17.25
N TYR A 120 16.51 5.04 -17.71
CA TYR A 120 15.22 4.69 -17.16
C TYR A 120 15.32 3.55 -16.13
N GLY A 121 16.29 2.64 -16.30
CA GLY A 121 16.54 1.56 -15.34
C GLY A 121 17.71 0.66 -15.74
N VAL A 122 18.20 -0.13 -14.77
CA VAL A 122 19.26 -1.12 -14.98
C VAL A 122 18.75 -2.51 -14.63
N VAL A 123 18.68 -3.38 -15.65
CA VAL A 123 18.02 -4.68 -15.56
C VAL A 123 18.95 -5.82 -15.99
N THR A 124 18.58 -7.06 -15.68
CA THR A 124 19.28 -8.25 -16.16
C THR A 124 18.61 -8.79 -17.42
N ASP A 125 19.27 -9.73 -18.10
CA ASP A 125 18.71 -10.52 -19.21
C ASP A 125 17.42 -11.26 -18.88
N LYS A 126 17.20 -11.60 -17.60
CA LYS A 126 15.98 -12.25 -17.08
C LYS A 126 14.80 -11.30 -16.88
N PHE A 127 14.98 -10.00 -17.10
CA PHE A 127 13.91 -9.01 -16.92
C PHE A 127 12.77 -9.24 -17.92
N VAL A 128 11.53 -9.15 -17.42
CA VAL A 128 10.32 -9.29 -18.24
C VAL A 128 9.60 -7.95 -18.29
N GLU A 129 9.51 -7.41 -19.51
CA GLU A 129 8.65 -6.28 -19.79
C GLU A 129 7.19 -6.70 -19.72
N VAL A 130 6.37 -5.88 -19.08
CA VAL A 130 4.94 -6.12 -18.99
C VAL A 130 4.20 -4.94 -19.61
N ASN A 131 3.29 -5.24 -20.53
CA ASN A 131 2.35 -4.25 -21.03
C ASN A 131 1.26 -4.00 -19.97
N GLN A 132 1.23 -2.78 -19.43
CA GLN A 132 0.37 -2.43 -18.31
C GLN A 132 -1.13 -2.57 -18.64
N LEU A 133 -1.53 -2.31 -19.89
CA LEU A 133 -2.92 -2.46 -20.34
C LEU A 133 -3.30 -3.94 -20.47
N ALA A 134 -2.40 -4.77 -21.01
CA ALA A 134 -2.60 -6.21 -21.10
C ALA A 134 -2.69 -6.83 -19.69
N PHE A 135 -1.80 -6.44 -18.78
CA PHE A 135 -1.85 -6.85 -17.37
C PHE A 135 -3.18 -6.46 -16.71
N ARG A 136 -3.63 -5.20 -16.89
CA ARG A 136 -4.94 -4.75 -16.40
C ARG A 136 -6.07 -5.64 -16.92
N GLN A 137 -6.05 -5.95 -18.21
CA GLN A 137 -7.09 -6.75 -18.85
C GLN A 137 -7.11 -8.18 -18.28
N GLN A 138 -5.95 -8.84 -18.20
CA GLN A 138 -5.80 -10.17 -17.59
C GLN A 138 -6.24 -10.18 -16.13
N PHE A 139 -5.88 -9.15 -15.37
CA PHE A 139 -6.32 -8.99 -13.98
C PHE A 139 -7.85 -8.95 -13.87
N LEU A 140 -8.52 -8.17 -14.73
CA LEU A 140 -9.98 -8.07 -14.73
C LEU A 140 -10.68 -9.34 -15.21
N GLU A 141 -10.10 -10.03 -16.20
CA GLU A 141 -10.59 -11.31 -16.71
C GLU A 141 -10.50 -12.38 -15.62
N GLN A 142 -9.35 -12.55 -14.96
CA GLN A 142 -9.19 -13.53 -13.89
C GLN A 142 -10.16 -13.31 -12.72
N ILE A 143 -10.50 -12.07 -12.40
CA ILE A 143 -11.53 -11.84 -11.37
C ILE A 143 -12.90 -12.29 -11.86
N ARG A 144 -13.28 -11.98 -13.11
CA ARG A 144 -14.57 -12.37 -13.65
C ARG A 144 -14.71 -13.88 -13.78
N ASP A 145 -13.63 -14.57 -14.11
CA ASP A 145 -13.63 -16.00 -14.36
C ASP A 145 -13.59 -16.82 -13.06
N ASN A 146 -12.89 -16.33 -12.04
CA ASN A 146 -12.70 -17.07 -10.78
C ASN A 146 -13.65 -16.65 -9.66
N THR A 147 -14.46 -15.60 -9.86
CA THR A 147 -15.25 -14.99 -8.78
C THR A 147 -16.59 -14.48 -9.30
N ALA A 148 -17.56 -14.29 -8.41
CA ALA A 148 -18.81 -13.60 -8.73
C ALA A 148 -18.67 -12.06 -8.69
N LEU A 149 -17.46 -11.52 -8.45
CA LEU A 149 -17.22 -10.09 -8.33
C LEU A 149 -17.19 -9.44 -9.72
N VAL A 150 -17.83 -8.27 -9.81
CA VAL A 150 -17.74 -7.41 -10.99
C VAL A 150 -16.84 -6.23 -10.63
N PRO A 151 -15.54 -6.23 -11.02
CA PRO A 151 -14.64 -5.12 -10.74
C PRO A 151 -15.18 -3.83 -11.35
N GLN A 152 -15.42 -2.81 -10.53
CA GLN A 152 -15.76 -1.47 -11.00
C GLN A 152 -14.64 -0.50 -10.65
N SER A 153 -14.05 0.15 -11.65
CA SER A 153 -12.97 1.11 -11.42
C SER A 153 -13.51 2.43 -10.89
N TYR A 154 -12.93 2.93 -9.80
CA TYR A 154 -13.13 4.27 -9.26
C TYR A 154 -12.24 5.32 -9.93
N GLY A 155 -11.46 4.94 -10.94
CA GLY A 155 -10.52 5.82 -11.62
C GLY A 155 -9.07 5.61 -11.19
N MET A 156 -8.18 6.26 -11.95
CA MET A 156 -6.74 6.16 -11.80
C MET A 156 -6.16 7.47 -11.29
N LYS A 157 -5.10 7.40 -10.49
CA LYS A 157 -4.34 8.56 -10.02
C LYS A 157 -2.85 8.28 -9.99
N ARG A 158 -2.04 9.34 -10.11
CA ARG A 158 -0.61 9.29 -9.81
C ARG A 158 -0.37 9.58 -8.33
N ASN A 159 0.44 8.78 -7.65
CA ASN A 159 0.89 9.12 -6.30
C ASN A 159 2.04 10.16 -6.35
N ARG A 160 2.54 10.58 -5.19
CA ARG A 160 3.67 11.54 -5.10
C ARG A 160 4.96 11.03 -5.75
N SER A 161 5.12 9.71 -5.87
CA SER A 161 6.24 9.04 -6.54
C SER A 161 6.02 8.86 -8.04
N GLY A 162 4.87 9.31 -8.57
CA GLY A 162 4.49 9.20 -9.98
C GLY A 162 3.97 7.81 -10.38
N ASP A 163 3.75 6.90 -9.43
CA ASP A 163 3.19 5.57 -9.69
C ASP A 163 1.70 5.71 -10.04
N VAL A 164 1.26 4.96 -11.04
CA VAL A 164 -0.15 4.91 -11.44
C VAL A 164 -0.88 3.91 -10.56
N ILE A 165 -1.94 4.36 -9.91
CA ILE A 165 -2.77 3.56 -9.01
C ILE A 165 -4.20 3.59 -9.53
N GLU A 166 -4.77 2.42 -9.81
CA GLU A 166 -6.21 2.26 -10.07
C GLU A 166 -6.88 1.70 -8.83
N SER A 167 -7.98 2.34 -8.41
CA SER A 167 -8.80 1.83 -7.31
C SER A 167 -10.00 1.11 -7.88
N PHE A 168 -10.23 -0.14 -7.48
CA PHE A 168 -11.39 -0.92 -7.86
C PHE A 168 -12.30 -1.13 -6.67
N LYS A 169 -13.60 -1.15 -6.96
CA LYS A 169 -14.66 -1.61 -6.08
C LYS A 169 -14.84 -3.11 -6.29
N PHE A 170 -14.82 -3.86 -5.20
CA PHE A 170 -15.06 -5.29 -5.14
C PHE A 170 -16.18 -5.60 -4.15
N ASP A 171 -17.41 -5.46 -4.63
CA ASP A 171 -18.59 -5.73 -3.83
C ASP A 171 -19.29 -6.97 -4.40
N MET A 172 -19.62 -7.93 -3.52
CA MET A 172 -20.64 -8.93 -3.83
C MET A 172 -22.00 -8.34 -3.47
N GLN A 173 -23.01 -8.58 -4.31
CA GLN A 173 -24.38 -8.23 -3.95
C GLN A 173 -24.80 -8.99 -2.68
N GLY A 174 -25.36 -8.27 -1.71
CA GLY A 174 -25.80 -8.83 -0.42
C GLY A 174 -24.79 -8.72 0.72
N PHE A 175 -23.56 -8.30 0.44
CA PHE A 175 -22.54 -8.06 1.47
C PHE A 175 -22.66 -6.67 2.07
N GLN A 176 -22.21 -6.57 3.31
CA GLN A 176 -22.37 -5.41 4.19
C GLN A 176 -21.11 -4.55 4.24
N THR A 177 -20.21 -4.80 3.30
CA THR A 177 -18.87 -4.22 3.26
C THR A 177 -18.51 -3.90 1.82
N GLU A 178 -18.09 -2.67 1.57
CA GLU A 178 -17.34 -2.35 0.35
C GLU A 178 -15.89 -2.80 0.53
N TYR A 179 -15.29 -3.25 -0.55
CA TYR A 179 -13.87 -3.52 -0.55
C TYR A 179 -13.22 -2.69 -1.64
N ARG A 180 -12.20 -1.89 -1.26
CA ARG A 180 -11.41 -1.13 -2.23
C ARG A 180 -10.08 -1.80 -2.48
N TYR A 181 -9.69 -1.81 -3.73
CA TYR A 181 -8.49 -2.47 -4.17
C TYR A 181 -7.65 -1.51 -4.97
N GLY A 182 -6.47 -1.17 -4.47
CA GLY A 182 -5.51 -0.34 -5.18
C GLY A 182 -4.53 -1.20 -5.98
N LEU A 183 -4.65 -1.20 -7.30
CA LEU A 183 -3.65 -1.79 -8.20
C LEU A 183 -2.61 -0.74 -8.55
N ILE A 184 -1.35 -0.98 -8.17
CA ILE A 184 -0.21 -0.13 -8.53
C ILE A 184 0.50 -0.76 -9.73
N TYR A 185 0.48 -0.05 -10.85
CA TYR A 185 1.15 -0.44 -12.09
C TYR A 185 2.64 -0.15 -12.00
N ALA A 186 3.45 -1.17 -12.22
CA ALA A 186 4.89 -1.08 -12.09
C ALA A 186 5.52 -0.54 -13.37
N LYS A 187 6.38 0.46 -13.24
CA LYS A 187 7.20 0.91 -14.35
C LYS A 187 8.17 -0.20 -14.77
N ASN A 188 8.41 -0.35 -16.06
CA ASN A 188 9.38 -1.31 -16.62
C ASN A 188 10.85 -0.86 -16.39
N SER A 189 11.17 -0.25 -15.25
CA SER A 189 12.51 0.19 -14.84
C SER A 189 13.37 -0.93 -14.23
N GLY A 190 12.73 -2.05 -13.86
CA GLY A 190 13.32 -3.14 -13.07
C GLY A 190 13.63 -2.79 -11.62
N TYR A 191 13.22 -1.60 -11.17
CA TYR A 191 13.22 -1.22 -9.76
C TYR A 191 11.82 -1.35 -9.16
N ASP A 192 10.85 -0.89 -9.93
CA ASP A 192 9.45 -0.95 -9.54
C ASP A 192 8.95 -2.39 -9.59
N ALA A 193 7.89 -2.62 -8.85
CA ALA A 193 7.25 -3.93 -8.71
C ALA A 193 5.76 -3.69 -8.80
N TYR A 194 5.02 -4.65 -9.36
CA TYR A 194 3.57 -4.60 -9.32
C TYR A 194 3.20 -4.77 -7.87
N LYS A 195 2.46 -3.80 -7.34
CA LYS A 195 2.03 -3.84 -5.95
C LYS A 195 0.54 -3.86 -5.93
N VAL A 196 0.06 -4.75 -5.10
CA VAL A 196 -1.33 -4.78 -4.75
C VAL A 196 -1.43 -4.16 -3.38
N SER A 197 -2.12 -3.01 -3.32
CA SER A 197 -2.50 -2.39 -2.07
C SER A 197 -3.94 -2.80 -1.78
N TRP A 198 -4.11 -3.89 -1.04
CA TRP A 198 -5.41 -4.21 -0.45
C TRP A 198 -5.82 -3.08 0.50
N GLY A 199 -7.02 -2.57 0.30
CA GLY A 199 -7.51 -1.38 0.95
C GLY A 199 -8.93 -1.56 1.44
N ARG A 200 -9.10 -2.27 2.56
CA ARG A 200 -10.43 -2.50 3.11
C ARG A 200 -11.17 -1.18 3.34
N MET A 201 -12.43 -1.07 2.88
CA MET A 201 -13.33 0.03 3.23
C MET A 201 -14.71 -0.53 3.56
N VAL A 202 -14.90 -1.01 4.78
CA VAL A 202 -16.18 -1.54 5.27
C VAL A 202 -17.32 -0.52 5.11
N LEU A 203 -17.98 -0.48 3.95
CA LEU A 203 -19.15 0.37 3.73
C LEU A 203 -20.43 -0.32 4.18
N ILE A 204 -20.81 -0.05 5.43
CA ILE A 204 -22.18 0.40 5.68
C ILE A 204 -22.13 1.87 6.06
N CYS A 205 -22.69 2.71 5.20
CA CYS A 205 -23.05 4.10 5.51
C CYS A 205 -24.44 4.03 6.16
N THR A 206 -24.64 4.44 7.41
CA THR A 206 -24.56 5.83 7.89
C THR A 206 -23.58 6.03 9.05
N ASN A 207 -22.88 4.97 9.48
CA ASN A 207 -22.47 4.78 10.88
C ASN A 207 -20.94 4.49 11.04
N GLY A 208 -20.12 4.73 10.01
CA GLY A 208 -18.72 5.18 10.18
C GLY A 208 -17.55 4.22 10.28
N LEU A 209 -17.62 2.97 9.83
CA LEU A 209 -16.38 2.18 9.68
C LEU A 209 -15.56 2.67 8.46
N LYS A 210 -14.34 3.19 8.69
CA LYS A 210 -13.39 3.58 7.61
C LYS A 210 -11.94 3.11 7.85
N ALA A 211 -11.73 2.08 8.66
CA ALA A 211 -10.36 1.63 8.94
C ALA A 211 -9.73 0.92 7.74
N TRP A 212 -8.53 1.39 7.37
CA TRP A 212 -7.71 0.86 6.29
C TRP A 212 -6.59 -0.01 6.87
N ARG A 213 -6.63 -1.32 6.61
CA ARG A 213 -5.51 -2.24 6.81
C ARG A 213 -5.24 -2.93 5.48
N GLY A 214 -3.98 -2.98 5.08
CA GLY A 214 -3.56 -3.56 3.82
C GLY A 214 -2.32 -4.43 4.00
N THR A 215 -2.32 -5.59 3.36
CA THR A 215 -1.10 -6.36 3.10
C THR A 215 -0.48 -5.82 1.81
N ASN A 216 0.85 -5.74 1.77
CA ASN A 216 1.59 -5.32 0.57
C ASN A 216 2.14 -6.56 -0.11
N PHE A 217 1.36 -7.18 -1.01
CA PHE A 217 1.89 -8.22 -1.88
C PHE A 217 2.57 -7.57 -3.09
N ARG A 218 3.75 -8.08 -3.47
CA ARG A 218 4.61 -7.47 -4.50
C ARG A 218 5.11 -8.52 -5.47
N TRP A 219 4.99 -8.23 -6.76
CA TRP A 219 5.63 -9.02 -7.81
C TRP A 219 6.70 -8.18 -8.50
N LYS A 220 7.94 -8.69 -8.48
CA LYS A 220 9.05 -8.10 -9.21
C LYS A 220 9.02 -8.62 -10.64
N HIS A 221 9.52 -7.83 -11.59
CA HIS A 221 9.62 -8.17 -13.02
C HIS A 221 10.63 -9.32 -13.29
N THR A 222 10.41 -10.49 -12.70
CA THR A 222 11.26 -11.66 -12.83
C THR A 222 10.45 -12.84 -13.37
N ARG A 223 11.11 -13.79 -14.04
CA ARG A 223 10.50 -15.04 -14.52
C ARG A 223 10.26 -16.08 -13.41
N GLU A 224 10.57 -15.73 -12.15
CA GLU A 224 10.54 -16.67 -11.03
C GLU A 224 9.13 -16.94 -10.52
N ILE A 225 8.20 -16.00 -10.72
CA ILE A 225 6.80 -16.13 -10.36
C ILE A 225 6.00 -15.82 -11.62
N ASP A 226 5.13 -16.75 -12.02
CA ASP A 226 4.26 -16.52 -13.17
C ASP A 226 3.29 -15.36 -12.90
N LEU A 227 3.08 -14.52 -13.91
CA LEU A 227 2.21 -13.34 -13.79
C LEU A 227 0.77 -13.77 -13.49
N THR A 228 0.34 -14.90 -14.06
CA THR A 228 -0.99 -15.51 -13.82
C THR A 228 -1.10 -15.95 -12.37
N ASP A 229 -0.11 -16.66 -11.85
CA ASP A 229 -0.09 -17.12 -10.45
C ASP A 229 -0.13 -15.95 -9.47
N PHE A 230 0.60 -14.87 -9.78
CA PHE A 230 0.57 -13.64 -8.98
C PHE A 230 -0.82 -13.00 -8.96
N ILE A 231 -1.46 -12.87 -10.13
CA ILE A 231 -2.82 -12.32 -10.23
C ILE A 231 -3.80 -13.23 -9.47
N GLN A 232 -3.74 -14.54 -9.65
CA GLN A 232 -4.65 -15.48 -9.00
C GLN A 232 -4.52 -15.44 -7.48
N THR A 233 -3.28 -15.49 -6.97
CA THR A 233 -3.01 -15.41 -5.52
C THR A 233 -3.56 -14.12 -4.94
N THR A 234 -3.30 -13.02 -5.64
CA THR A 234 -3.81 -11.70 -5.27
C THR A 234 -5.34 -11.74 -5.16
N VAL A 235 -6.04 -12.15 -6.22
CA VAL A 235 -7.50 -12.19 -6.27
C VAL A 235 -8.07 -13.05 -5.14
N ASN A 236 -7.48 -14.24 -4.89
CA ASN A 236 -7.90 -15.14 -3.84
C ASN A 236 -7.75 -14.53 -2.43
N ASP A 237 -6.63 -13.85 -2.16
CA ASP A 237 -6.41 -13.15 -0.89
C ASP A 237 -7.49 -12.08 -0.63
N GLY A 238 -7.89 -11.36 -1.68
CA GLY A 238 -8.96 -10.37 -1.61
C GLY A 238 -10.30 -10.94 -1.18
N ILE A 239 -10.73 -11.99 -1.88
CA ILE A 239 -11.98 -12.71 -1.60
C ILE A 239 -11.94 -13.29 -0.18
N GLY A 240 -10.82 -13.93 0.19
CA GLY A 240 -10.63 -14.49 1.53
C GLY A 240 -10.79 -13.44 2.61
N ASN A 241 -10.20 -12.26 2.42
CA ASN A 241 -10.34 -11.14 3.36
C ASN A 241 -11.77 -10.59 3.44
N GLN A 242 -12.48 -10.49 2.31
CA GLN A 242 -13.88 -10.06 2.30
C GLN A 242 -14.78 -11.06 3.04
N LYS A 243 -14.62 -12.36 2.76
CA LYS A 243 -15.35 -13.43 3.44
C LYS A 243 -15.09 -13.43 4.94
N TRP A 244 -13.82 -13.37 5.34
CA TRP A 244 -13.42 -13.32 6.75
C TRP A 244 -14.09 -12.15 7.48
N LEU A 245 -14.20 -10.99 6.84
CA LEU A 245 -14.85 -9.81 7.42
C LEU A 245 -16.35 -10.00 7.57
N GLU A 246 -17.05 -10.54 6.58
CA GLU A 246 -18.48 -10.85 6.68
C GLU A 246 -18.74 -11.87 7.81
N ASP A 247 -17.87 -12.87 7.95
CA ASP A 247 -17.92 -13.83 9.06
C ASP A 247 -17.75 -13.12 10.42
N ARG A 248 -16.85 -12.12 10.51
CA ARG A 248 -16.70 -11.29 11.73
C ARG A 248 -17.95 -10.44 12.01
N ILE A 249 -18.57 -9.84 10.98
CA ILE A 249 -19.82 -9.09 11.14
C ILE A 249 -20.95 -10.01 11.63
N GLY A 250 -21.07 -11.20 11.03
CA GLY A 250 -22.02 -12.23 11.45
C GLY A 250 -21.82 -12.63 12.91
N ALA A 251 -20.57 -12.88 13.32
CA ALA A 251 -20.22 -13.20 14.71
C ALA A 251 -20.57 -12.03 15.66
N ALA A 252 -20.15 -10.81 15.34
CA ALA A 252 -20.39 -9.62 16.16
C ALA A 252 -21.87 -9.28 16.31
N ARG A 253 -22.73 -9.68 15.36
CA ARG A 253 -24.18 -9.60 15.47
C ARG A 253 -24.76 -10.61 16.46
N GLY A 254 -24.20 -11.82 16.48
CA GLY A 254 -24.58 -12.87 17.40
C GLY A 254 -24.12 -12.63 18.84
N HIS A 255 -23.14 -11.76 19.05
CA HIS A 255 -22.62 -11.42 20.38
C HIS A 255 -23.31 -10.19 20.97
N ALA A 256 -24.28 -10.43 21.86
CA ALA A 256 -24.92 -9.36 22.62
C ALA A 256 -23.90 -8.65 23.53
N LEU A 257 -24.02 -7.33 23.64
CA LEU A 257 -23.18 -6.57 24.58
C LEU A 257 -23.63 -6.86 26.00
N ASN A 258 -22.77 -7.54 26.76
CA ASN A 258 -23.02 -7.75 28.17
C ASN A 258 -22.78 -6.42 28.94
N SER A 259 -23.54 -6.21 30.02
CA SER A 259 -23.48 -4.96 30.79
C SER A 259 -22.12 -4.76 31.50
N GLY A 260 -21.41 -5.84 31.84
CA GLY A 260 -20.11 -5.83 32.51
C GLY A 260 -19.00 -5.27 31.63
N SER A 261 -18.74 -5.91 30.49
CA SER A 261 -17.76 -5.49 29.47
C SER A 261 -18.07 -4.09 28.95
N MET A 262 -19.35 -3.73 28.81
CA MET A 262 -19.72 -2.36 28.41
C MET A 262 -19.38 -1.32 29.49
N THR A 263 -19.65 -1.63 30.76
CA THR A 263 -19.29 -0.75 31.89
C THR A 263 -17.77 -0.61 32.01
N GLU A 264 -17.04 -1.71 31.83
CA GLU A 264 -15.59 -1.71 31.82
C GLU A 264 -15.04 -0.86 30.68
N LEU A 265 -15.55 -1.05 29.46
CA LEU A 265 -15.15 -0.27 28.29
C LEU A 265 -15.33 1.23 28.55
N MET A 266 -16.53 1.65 28.95
CA MET A 266 -16.83 3.05 29.24
C MET A 266 -15.99 3.59 30.41
N GLY A 267 -15.61 2.71 31.34
CA GLY A 267 -14.68 2.99 32.42
C GLY A 267 -13.25 3.26 31.93
N ARG A 268 -12.80 2.52 30.92
CA ARG A 268 -11.43 2.56 30.42
C ARG A 268 -11.22 3.54 29.27
N LEU A 269 -12.28 4.07 28.67
CA LEU A 269 -12.15 5.10 27.63
C LEU A 269 -11.49 6.37 28.20
N SER A 270 -10.30 6.70 27.68
CA SER A 270 -9.58 7.95 27.95
C SER A 270 -10.19 9.11 27.14
N LEU A 271 -11.49 9.36 27.34
CA LEU A 271 -12.27 10.42 26.69
C LEU A 271 -12.96 11.30 27.73
N ALA A 272 -13.26 12.53 27.33
CA ALA A 272 -14.11 13.40 28.14
C ALA A 272 -15.49 12.76 28.33
N LYS A 273 -16.12 13.00 29.49
CA LYS A 273 -17.44 12.45 29.84
C LYS A 273 -18.49 12.71 28.75
N ALA A 274 -18.51 13.92 28.18
CA ALA A 274 -19.42 14.28 27.09
C ALA A 274 -19.20 13.45 25.81
N SER A 275 -17.98 13.01 25.53
CA SER A 275 -17.69 12.11 24.41
C SER A 275 -18.15 10.68 24.70
N ILE A 276 -18.00 10.21 25.94
CA ILE A 276 -18.51 8.90 26.38
C ILE A 276 -20.05 8.85 26.27
N GLU A 277 -20.72 9.93 26.69
CA GLU A 277 -22.18 10.06 26.52
C GLU A 277 -22.61 10.03 25.04
N ARG A 278 -21.82 10.64 24.14
CA ARG A 278 -22.05 10.55 22.69
C ARG A 278 -21.89 9.12 22.16
N VAL A 279 -20.92 8.35 22.66
CA VAL A 279 -20.78 6.92 22.30
C VAL A 279 -22.05 6.15 22.69
N ASN A 280 -22.53 6.32 23.92
CA ASN A 280 -23.74 5.65 24.39
C ASN A 280 -25.00 6.08 23.62
N SER A 281 -25.16 7.38 23.37
CA SER A 281 -26.27 7.90 22.57
C SER A 281 -26.24 7.30 21.17
N ARG A 282 -25.06 7.26 20.56
CA ARG A 282 -24.90 6.71 19.23
C ARG A 282 -25.17 5.21 19.19
N LEU A 283 -24.65 4.44 20.14
CA LEU A 283 -24.91 3.01 20.26
C LEU A 283 -26.41 2.69 20.32
N ARG A 284 -27.20 3.51 21.03
CA ARG A 284 -28.67 3.31 21.06
C ARG A 284 -29.30 3.48 19.68
N VAL A 285 -28.81 4.43 18.89
CA VAL A 285 -29.26 4.63 17.50
C VAL A 285 -28.91 3.40 16.67
N GLU A 286 -27.66 2.92 16.76
CA GLU A 286 -27.22 1.70 16.04
C GLU A 286 -28.03 0.46 16.43
N ALA A 287 -28.27 0.29 17.73
CA ALA A 287 -28.93 -0.88 18.26
C ALA A 287 -30.39 -1.02 17.82
N ASN A 288 -31.04 0.06 17.37
CA ASN A 288 -32.39 0.00 16.80
C ASN A 288 -32.43 -0.84 15.50
N ASP A 289 -31.35 -0.82 14.72
CA ASP A 289 -31.32 -1.46 13.40
C ASP A 289 -30.79 -2.89 13.46
N VAL A 290 -29.86 -3.17 14.37
CA VAL A 290 -29.11 -4.43 14.40
C VAL A 290 -29.11 -5.14 15.75
N GLY A 291 -29.79 -4.59 16.76
CA GLY A 291 -29.78 -5.09 18.13
C GLY A 291 -28.60 -4.57 18.96
N TYR A 292 -28.68 -4.76 20.28
CA TYR A 292 -27.65 -4.31 21.22
C TYR A 292 -26.48 -5.29 21.29
N ASN A 293 -25.60 -5.25 20.29
CA ASN A 293 -24.50 -6.21 20.08
C ASN A 293 -23.17 -5.52 19.71
N GLU A 294 -22.09 -6.30 19.67
CA GLU A 294 -20.73 -5.81 19.35
C GLU A 294 -20.67 -5.11 18.00
N TRP A 295 -21.52 -5.55 17.06
CA TRP A 295 -21.68 -4.88 15.77
C TRP A 295 -22.19 -3.44 15.94
N ALA A 296 -23.25 -3.21 16.70
CA ALA A 296 -23.77 -1.87 16.99
C ALA A 296 -22.71 -0.97 17.69
N LEU A 297 -21.89 -1.54 18.58
CA LEU A 297 -20.82 -0.81 19.26
C LEU A 297 -19.69 -0.41 18.29
N SER A 298 -19.27 -1.34 17.44
CA SER A 298 -18.29 -1.07 16.39
C SER A 298 -18.75 0.07 15.46
N GLN A 299 -20.02 0.04 15.03
CA GLN A 299 -20.62 1.13 14.28
C GLN A 299 -20.57 2.45 15.07
N ALA A 300 -21.10 2.48 16.29
CA ALA A 300 -21.19 3.72 17.07
C ALA A 300 -19.84 4.44 17.24
N LEU A 301 -18.79 3.69 17.59
CA LEU A 301 -17.44 4.22 17.78
C LEU A 301 -16.89 4.83 16.49
N THR A 302 -17.05 4.11 15.40
CA THR A 302 -16.42 4.49 14.13
C THR A 302 -17.21 5.63 13.44
N TRP A 303 -18.53 5.72 13.66
CA TRP A 303 -19.33 6.90 13.31
C TRP A 303 -18.77 8.17 13.90
N LEU A 304 -18.56 8.15 15.22
CA LEU A 304 -18.07 9.30 15.95
C LEU A 304 -16.69 9.71 15.46
N GLY A 305 -15.80 8.75 15.20
CA GLY A 305 -14.49 9.07 14.65
C GLY A 305 -14.52 9.72 13.28
N ASN A 306 -15.56 9.48 12.46
CA ASN A 306 -15.66 10.04 11.12
C ASN A 306 -16.48 11.33 11.00
N HIS A 307 -17.51 11.49 11.83
CA HIS A 307 -18.51 12.55 11.63
C HIS A 307 -18.56 13.55 12.78
N GLU A 308 -18.09 13.20 13.97
CA GLU A 308 -18.22 14.07 15.13
C GLU A 308 -17.18 15.20 15.10
N ARG A 309 -17.61 16.44 14.91
CA ARG A 309 -16.71 17.59 14.82
C ARG A 309 -16.06 17.94 16.16
N TYR A 310 -16.73 17.62 17.27
CA TYR A 310 -16.27 17.99 18.62
C TYR A 310 -15.24 17.03 19.23
N ILE A 311 -14.83 15.98 18.52
CA ILE A 311 -13.76 15.07 18.95
C ILE A 311 -12.46 15.46 18.24
N SER A 312 -11.36 15.49 18.99
CA SER A 312 -10.03 15.80 18.44
C SER A 312 -9.63 14.81 17.34
N ASN A 313 -8.79 15.25 16.39
CA ASN A 313 -8.35 14.38 15.30
C ASN A 313 -7.64 13.09 15.78
N TRP A 314 -6.96 13.16 16.92
CA TRP A 314 -6.35 11.99 17.53
C TRP A 314 -7.40 11.04 18.12
N GLY A 315 -8.35 11.56 18.90
CA GLY A 315 -9.47 10.76 19.46
C GLY A 315 -10.33 10.12 18.37
N LYS A 316 -10.50 10.82 17.23
CA LYS A 316 -11.19 10.28 16.05
C LYS A 316 -10.52 9.02 15.49
N ARG A 317 -9.21 9.07 15.26
CA ARG A 317 -8.44 7.93 14.74
C ARG A 317 -8.51 6.75 15.70
N GLN A 318 -8.42 7.05 17.00
CA GLN A 318 -8.50 6.05 18.04
C GLN A 318 -9.87 5.37 18.14
N LEU A 319 -10.96 6.12 18.04
CA LEU A 319 -12.32 5.58 18.02
C LEU A 319 -12.56 4.67 16.80
N ILE A 320 -12.06 5.08 15.63
CA ILE A 320 -12.10 4.24 14.42
C ILE A 320 -11.31 2.95 14.63
N GLY A 321 -10.12 3.05 15.21
CA GLY A 321 -9.29 1.90 15.55
C GLY A 321 -9.98 0.93 16.51
N LEU A 322 -10.50 1.44 17.63
CA LEU A 322 -11.16 0.64 18.64
C LEU A 322 -12.43 -0.07 18.12
N GLY A 323 -13.30 0.64 17.40
CA GLY A 323 -14.49 0.00 16.82
C GLY A 323 -14.12 -1.08 15.79
N THR A 324 -12.99 -0.91 15.10
CA THR A 324 -12.44 -1.94 14.22
C THR A 324 -11.89 -3.14 15.00
N ASP A 325 -11.10 -2.89 16.05
CA ASP A 325 -10.52 -3.96 16.86
C ASP A 325 -11.63 -4.78 17.53
N ILE A 326 -12.70 -4.16 18.03
CA ILE A 326 -13.87 -4.87 18.59
C ILE A 326 -14.57 -5.74 17.54
N LEU A 327 -14.70 -5.26 16.30
CA LEU A 327 -15.28 -6.06 15.21
C LEU A 327 -14.43 -7.29 14.87
N GLU A 328 -13.11 -7.12 14.84
CA GLU A 328 -12.17 -8.17 14.43
C GLU A 328 -11.97 -9.21 15.53
N ASN A 329 -11.89 -8.74 16.78
CA ASN A 329 -11.41 -9.54 17.91
C ASN A 329 -12.47 -9.79 19.00
N SER A 330 -13.66 -9.20 18.94
CA SER A 330 -14.65 -9.09 20.05
C SER A 330 -14.25 -8.08 21.13
N LEU A 331 -15.24 -7.63 21.91
CA LEU A 331 -15.03 -6.70 23.00
C LEU A 331 -14.21 -7.33 24.13
N ASP A 332 -14.50 -8.58 24.48
CA ASP A 332 -13.84 -9.27 25.60
C ASP A 332 -12.33 -9.43 25.33
N GLN A 333 -11.96 -9.78 24.09
CA GLN A 333 -10.54 -9.86 23.71
C GLN A 333 -9.88 -8.48 23.78
N VAL A 334 -10.52 -7.44 23.24
CA VAL A 334 -9.99 -6.06 23.29
C VAL A 334 -9.80 -5.57 24.71
N LEU A 335 -10.70 -5.95 25.64
CA LEU A 335 -10.55 -5.60 27.06
C LEU A 335 -9.46 -6.42 27.74
N SER A 336 -9.20 -7.66 27.30
CA SER A 336 -8.10 -8.48 27.81
C SER A 336 -6.70 -8.01 27.37
N GLU A 337 -6.61 -7.26 26.26
CA GLU A 337 -5.35 -6.73 25.77
C GLU A 337 -4.77 -5.64 26.67
N GLU A 338 -3.44 -5.61 26.78
CA GLU A 338 -2.73 -4.54 27.48
C GLU A 338 -2.95 -3.20 26.76
N SER A 339 -3.21 -2.16 27.57
CA SER A 339 -3.35 -0.80 27.06
C SER A 339 -2.08 -0.34 26.35
N ARG A 340 -2.22 0.02 25.06
CA ARG A 340 -1.11 0.58 24.28
C ARG A 340 -0.53 1.81 24.98
N ARG A 341 0.79 1.85 25.16
CA ARG A 341 1.55 3.02 25.60
C ARG A 341 2.28 3.65 24.42
N TYR A 342 2.19 4.96 24.29
CA TYR A 342 2.96 5.71 23.30
C TYR A 342 4.34 6.08 23.84
N VAL A 343 5.22 6.53 22.94
CA VAL A 343 6.61 6.90 23.24
C VAL A 343 6.70 8.02 24.29
N ASP A 344 5.68 8.86 24.37
CA ASP A 344 5.57 9.95 25.36
C ASP A 344 5.02 9.48 26.74
N GLY A 345 4.81 8.18 26.93
CA GLY A 345 4.28 7.59 28.16
C GLY A 345 2.77 7.71 28.32
N SER A 346 2.06 8.34 27.37
CA SER A 346 0.60 8.41 27.39
C SER A 346 -0.03 7.06 27.01
N TYR A 347 -1.21 6.79 27.57
CA TYR A 347 -2.01 5.65 27.16
C TYR A 347 -2.76 5.93 25.86
N GLY A 348 -3.05 4.85 25.13
CA GLY A 348 -4.02 4.81 24.06
C GLY A 348 -5.43 5.21 24.50
N LEU A 349 -6.41 4.90 23.65
CA LEU A 349 -7.81 5.17 23.96
C LEU A 349 -8.30 4.39 25.19
N LEU A 350 -7.71 3.23 25.46
CA LEU A 350 -8.04 2.38 26.60
C LEU A 350 -6.99 2.55 27.70
N LEU A 351 -7.44 2.94 28.89
CA LEU A 351 -6.65 2.96 30.12
C LEU A 351 -6.44 1.54 30.67
N PRO A 352 -5.40 1.29 31.47
CA PRO A 352 -5.17 0.00 32.11
C PRO A 352 -6.37 -0.48 32.93
N GLN A 353 -6.57 -1.78 33.03
CA GLN A 353 -7.68 -2.38 33.79
C GLN A 353 -7.75 -1.86 35.24
N ASP A 354 -6.60 -1.72 35.90
CA ASP A 354 -6.53 -1.27 37.30
C ASP A 354 -6.44 0.26 37.48
N PHE A 355 -6.51 1.05 36.40
CA PHE A 355 -6.28 2.49 36.47
C PHE A 355 -7.26 3.22 37.41
N ARG A 356 -8.49 2.71 37.55
CA ARG A 356 -9.51 3.24 38.48
C ARG A 356 -9.53 2.58 39.87
N ARG A 357 -8.73 1.52 40.09
CA ARG A 357 -8.57 0.91 41.42
C ARG A 357 -7.47 1.60 42.24
N ALA A 358 -6.63 2.40 41.58
CA ALA A 358 -5.52 3.13 42.18
C ALA A 358 -5.80 4.64 42.40
N ALA A 359 -7.01 5.12 42.07
CA ALA A 359 -7.51 6.46 42.35
C ALA A 359 -8.65 6.36 43.35
#